data_AF-A0A960EN06-F1
#
_entry.id   AF-A0A960EN06-F1
#
_cell.length_a   1.000
_cell.length_b   1.000
_cell.length_c   1.000
_cell.angle_alpha   90.00
_cell.angle_beta   90.00
_cell.angle_gamma   90.00
#
_symmetry.space_group_name_H-M   'P 1'
#
loop_
_entity.id
_entity.type
_entity.pdbx_description
1 polymer ?
#
loop_
_entity_poly.entity_id
_entity_poly.type
_entity_poly.pdbx_seq_one_letter_code
_entity_poly.pdbx_strand_id
1 'polypeptide(L)'
;MIITHPSPKQIRSWSDAGAPLGDRIGRHIDQCDRCASRLEDIAAIGSTVGDVLRAALAAPAGLAERTEKALERRRPDRESMAVAFDFFGAATDTAKVILFVPEA
;
A
#
# COMPACT_ATOMS: atom_id res chain seq x y z
N MET A 1 14.60 -44.55 -15.08
CA MET A 1 13.33 -44.11 -14.46
C MET A 1 12.89 -42.88 -15.23
N ILE A 2 11.74 -42.91 -15.92
CA ILE A 2 11.27 -41.76 -16.71
C ILE A 2 10.67 -40.78 -15.71
N ILE A 3 11.49 -39.86 -15.22
CA ILE A 3 11.03 -38.81 -14.32
C ILE A 3 10.48 -37.70 -15.20
N THR A 4 9.17 -37.69 -15.36
CA THR A 4 8.48 -36.62 -16.09
C THR A 4 8.71 -35.31 -15.36
N HIS A 5 9.39 -34.35 -16.01
CA HIS A 5 9.61 -33.03 -15.42
C HIS A 5 8.26 -32.32 -15.18
N PRO A 6 8.09 -31.61 -14.05
CA PRO A 6 6.90 -30.83 -13.79
C PRO A 6 6.77 -29.71 -14.83
N SER A 7 5.53 -29.47 -15.26
CA SER A 7 5.25 -28.40 -16.22
C SER A 7 5.48 -27.02 -15.58
N PRO A 8 5.77 -25.97 -16.38
CA PRO A 8 5.95 -24.62 -15.87
C PRO A 8 4.77 -24.10 -15.05
N LYS A 9 3.54 -24.51 -15.39
CA LYS A 9 2.32 -24.13 -14.67
C LYS A 9 2.27 -24.75 -13.26
N GLN A 10 2.76 -25.98 -13.11
CA GLN A 10 2.84 -26.66 -11.82
C GLN A 10 3.90 -26.03 -10.92
N ILE A 11 5.06 -25.63 -11.47
CA ILE A 11 6.11 -24.94 -10.72
C ILE A 11 5.62 -23.58 -10.21
N ARG A 12 4.93 -22.79 -11.05
CA ARG A 12 4.35 -21.49 -10.61
C ARG A 12 3.28 -21.66 -9.54
N SER A 13 2.36 -22.60 -9.75
CA SER A 13 1.33 -22.89 -8.74
C SER A 13 1.93 -23.35 -7.41
N TRP A 14 3.08 -24.02 -7.44
CA TRP A 14 3.82 -24.40 -6.24
C TRP A 14 4.51 -23.19 -5.58
N SER A 15 5.20 -22.35 -6.35
CA SER A 15 5.89 -21.16 -5.83
C SER A 15 4.94 -20.13 -5.22
N ASP A 16 3.76 -19.96 -5.83
CA ASP A 16 2.82 -18.90 -5.45
C ASP A 16 1.96 -19.29 -4.24
N ALA A 17 1.67 -20.58 -4.08
CA ALA A 17 0.67 -21.05 -3.10
C ALA A 17 1.27 -21.50 -1.77
N GLY A 18 2.55 -21.86 -1.70
CA GLY A 18 3.15 -22.44 -0.48
C GLY A 18 2.40 -23.68 0.07
N ALA A 19 1.65 -24.39 -0.78
CA ALA A 19 0.58 -25.32 -0.41
C ALA A 19 0.88 -26.79 -0.84
N PRO A 20 0.08 -27.80 -0.41
CA PRO A 20 0.51 -29.18 -0.08
C PRO A 20 0.90 -30.11 -1.25
N LEU A 21 0.83 -29.63 -2.50
CA LEU A 21 1.47 -30.28 -3.65
C LEU A 21 3.01 -30.11 -3.64
N GLY A 22 3.52 -29.26 -2.74
CA GLY A 22 4.92 -28.88 -2.67
C GLY A 22 5.89 -30.00 -2.32
N ASP A 23 5.44 -31.06 -1.66
CA ASP A 23 6.35 -32.15 -1.27
C ASP A 23 6.87 -32.96 -2.46
N ARG A 24 6.03 -33.23 -3.47
CA ARG A 24 6.47 -33.99 -4.66
C ARG A 24 7.30 -33.11 -5.59
N ILE A 25 6.86 -31.86 -5.80
CA ILE A 25 7.55 -30.93 -6.70
C ILE A 25 8.87 -30.48 -6.07
N GLY A 26 8.88 -30.18 -4.77
CA GLY A 26 10.10 -29.88 -4.00
C GLY A 26 11.09 -31.03 -4.05
N ARG A 27 10.69 -32.25 -3.68
CA ARG A 27 11.58 -33.43 -3.78
C ARG A 27 12.11 -33.67 -5.19
N HIS A 28 11.31 -33.39 -6.23
CA HIS A 28 11.79 -33.51 -7.61
C HIS A 28 12.85 -32.46 -7.93
N ILE A 29 12.63 -31.20 -7.54
CA ILE A 29 13.57 -30.10 -7.75
C ILE A 29 14.88 -30.40 -7.01
N ASP A 30 14.81 -30.89 -5.76
CA ASP A 30 15.98 -31.26 -4.96
C ASP A 30 16.81 -32.40 -5.57
N GLN A 31 16.19 -33.24 -6.39
CA GLN A 31 16.82 -34.42 -7.01
C GLN A 31 17.12 -34.23 -8.50
N CYS A 32 16.78 -33.07 -9.08
CA CYS A 32 16.88 -32.83 -10.52
C CYS A 32 17.58 -31.50 -10.80
N ASP A 33 18.88 -31.58 -11.09
CA ASP A 33 19.73 -30.42 -11.42
C ASP A 33 19.13 -29.52 -12.49
N ARG A 34 18.51 -30.11 -13.52
CA ARG A 34 17.85 -29.34 -14.60
C ARG A 34 16.70 -28.47 -14.07
N CYS A 35 15.91 -28.99 -13.15
CA CYS A 35 14.79 -28.27 -12.56
C CYS A 35 15.28 -27.25 -11.53
N ALA A 36 16.33 -27.57 -10.77
CA ALA A 36 16.99 -26.66 -9.85
C ALA A 36 17.59 -25.44 -10.57
N SER A 37 18.44 -25.63 -11.57
CA SER A 37 19.06 -24.52 -12.32
C SER A 37 18.01 -23.65 -13.01
N ARG A 38 16.95 -24.25 -13.56
CA ARG A 38 15.86 -23.48 -14.18
C ARG A 38 15.09 -22.64 -13.15
N LEU A 39 14.96 -23.12 -11.91
CA LEU A 39 14.32 -22.36 -10.84
C LEU A 39 15.18 -21.17 -10.41
N GLU A 40 16.50 -21.36 -10.32
CA GLU A 40 17.47 -20.30 -10.04
C GLU A 40 17.43 -19.20 -11.10
N ASP A 41 17.37 -19.56 -12.39
CA ASP A 41 17.23 -18.60 -13.50
C ASP A 41 15.95 -17.75 -13.35
N ILE A 42 14.83 -18.40 -13.03
CA ILE A 42 13.55 -17.72 -12.83
C ILE A 42 13.61 -16.80 -11.60
N ALA A 43 14.22 -17.26 -10.52
CA ALA A 43 14.39 -16.47 -9.29
C ALA A 43 15.28 -15.24 -9.52
N ALA A 44 16.36 -15.37 -10.29
CA ALA A 44 17.25 -14.27 -10.65
C ALA A 44 16.54 -13.20 -11.51
N ILE A 45 15.70 -13.62 -12.45
CA ILE A 45 14.86 -12.69 -13.21
C ILE A 45 13.83 -12.01 -12.28
N GLY A 46 13.23 -12.77 -11.36
CA GLY A 46 12.30 -12.23 -10.37
C GLY A 46 12.93 -11.17 -9.47
N SER A 47 14.16 -11.38 -8.98
CA SER A 47 14.87 -10.41 -8.14
C SER A 47 15.19 -9.12 -8.90
N THR A 48 15.70 -9.23 -10.14
CA THR A 48 16.01 -8.03 -10.95
C THR A 48 14.77 -7.20 -11.25
N VAL A 49 13.67 -7.83 -11.65
CA VAL A 49 12.40 -7.13 -11.88
C VAL A 49 11.86 -6.52 -10.58
N GLY A 50 11.97 -7.24 -9.46
CA GLY A 50 11.58 -6.75 -8.14
C GLY A 50 12.38 -5.51 -7.71
N ASP A 51 13.68 -5.50 -7.97
CA ASP A 51 14.57 -4.37 -7.66
C ASP A 51 14.26 -3.15 -8.52
N VAL A 52 14.02 -3.35 -9.82
CA VAL A 52 13.61 -2.28 -10.74
C VAL A 52 12.26 -1.70 -10.33
N LEU A 53 11.28 -2.54 -9.99
CA LEU A 53 9.97 -2.09 -9.52
C LEU A 53 10.08 -1.34 -8.18
N ARG A 54 10.93 -1.82 -7.26
CA ARG A 54 11.18 -1.13 -5.99
C ARG A 54 11.81 0.24 -6.21
N ALA A 55 12.75 0.35 -7.15
CA ALA A 55 13.35 1.62 -7.53
C ALA A 55 12.33 2.55 -8.21
N ALA A 56 11.47 2.02 -9.09
CA ALA A 56 10.44 2.80 -9.77
C ALA A 56 9.31 3.27 -8.84
N LEU A 57 8.95 2.47 -7.82
CA LEU A 57 7.95 2.79 -6.81
C LEU A 57 8.55 3.51 -5.58
N ALA A 58 9.86 3.74 -5.56
CA ALA A 58 10.49 4.48 -4.48
C ALA A 58 9.90 5.89 -4.44
N ALA A 59 9.51 6.33 -3.24
CA ALA A 59 8.99 7.67 -3.06
C ALA A 59 10.06 8.69 -3.52
N PRO A 60 9.70 9.65 -4.40
CA PRO A 60 10.66 10.65 -4.85
C PRO A 60 11.18 11.47 -3.66
N ALA A 61 12.46 11.83 -3.72
CA ALA A 61 13.10 12.63 -2.67
C ALA A 61 12.34 13.93 -2.41
N GLY A 62 12.21 14.31 -1.14
CA GLY A 62 11.49 15.51 -0.73
C GLY A 62 9.96 15.41 -0.81
N LEU A 63 9.38 14.22 -1.06
CA LEU A 63 7.92 14.06 -1.02
C LEU A 63 7.37 14.41 0.37
N ALA A 64 8.02 13.97 1.44
CA ALA A 64 7.66 14.29 2.81
C ALA A 64 7.67 15.81 3.08
N GLU A 65 8.77 16.49 2.74
CA GLU A 65 8.92 17.93 2.90
C GLU A 65 7.88 18.73 2.09
N ARG A 66 7.59 18.31 0.85
CA ARG A 66 6.54 18.94 0.03
C ARG A 66 5.15 18.71 0.62
N THR A 67 4.87 17.50 1.13
CA THR A 67 3.57 17.22 1.77
C THR A 67 3.39 18.00 3.06
N GLU A 68 4.45 18.13 3.87
CA GLU A 68 4.44 18.93 5.11
C GLU A 68 4.22 20.42 4.80
N LYS A 69 4.98 20.97 3.86
CA LYS A 69 4.81 22.36 3.40
C LYS A 69 3.43 22.63 2.80
N ALA A 70 2.85 21.65 2.09
CA ALA A 70 1.48 21.77 1.58
C ALA A 70 0.43 21.69 2.70
N LEU A 71 0.69 20.92 3.75
CA LEU A 71 -0.18 20.79 4.92
C LEU A 71 -0.14 22.05 5.78
N GLU A 72 1.05 22.61 6.02
CA GLU A 72 1.24 23.89 6.72
C GLU A 72 0.48 25.03 6.03
N ARG A 73 0.53 25.10 4.69
CA ARG A 73 -0.25 26.07 3.90
C ARG A 73 -1.76 25.92 4.06
N ARG A 74 -2.26 24.71 4.34
CA ARG A 74 -3.70 24.43 4.51
C ARG A 74 -4.17 24.57 5.96
N ARG A 75 -3.25 24.65 6.93
CA ARG A 75 -3.56 24.79 8.35
C ARG A 75 -4.20 26.15 8.74
N PRO A 76 -3.75 27.32 8.26
CA PRO A 76 -4.32 28.60 8.68
C PRO A 76 -5.76 28.83 8.19
N ASP A 77 -6.22 28.07 7.19
CA ASP A 77 -7.56 28.21 6.62
C ASP A 77 -8.64 27.64 7.56
N ARG A 78 -8.33 26.59 8.33
CA ARG A 78 -9.31 25.99 9.25
C ARG A 78 -9.43 26.73 10.58
N GLU A 79 -8.32 27.24 11.11
CA GLU A 79 -8.32 27.93 12.39
C GLU A 79 -8.99 29.31 12.26
N SER A 80 -8.80 30.00 11.14
CA SER A 80 -9.50 31.26 10.84
C SER A 80 -10.99 31.06 10.55
N MET A 81 -11.37 30.00 9.83
CA MET A 81 -12.80 29.67 9.63
C MET A 81 -13.48 29.26 10.93
N ALA A 82 -12.84 28.44 11.78
CA ALA A 82 -13.41 28.03 13.06
C ALA A 82 -13.63 29.25 13.98
N VAL A 83 -12.64 30.13 14.10
CA VAL A 83 -12.78 31.38 14.88
C VAL A 83 -13.86 32.29 14.31
N ALA A 84 -13.98 32.40 12.98
CA ALA A 84 -15.05 33.18 12.36
C ALA A 84 -16.44 32.58 12.64
N PHE A 85 -16.61 31.26 12.52
CA PHE A 85 -17.87 30.59 12.84
C PHE A 85 -18.23 30.70 14.33
N ASP A 86 -17.26 30.59 15.23
CA ASP A 86 -17.48 30.76 16.67
C ASP A 86 -17.94 32.18 17.01
N PHE A 87 -17.35 33.20 16.36
CA PHE A 87 -17.73 34.61 16.59
C PHE A 87 -19.12 34.93 16.06
N PHE A 88 -19.46 34.45 14.85
CA PHE A 88 -20.80 34.63 14.28
C PHE A 88 -21.87 33.80 15.01
N GLY A 89 -21.54 32.58 15.42
CA GLY A 89 -22.42 31.71 16.20
C GLY A 89 -22.82 32.35 17.53
N ALA A 90 -21.85 32.85 18.29
CA ALA A 90 -22.08 33.54 19.55
C ALA A 90 -22.97 34.79 19.40
N ALA A 91 -22.77 35.57 18.33
CA ALA A 91 -23.62 36.72 18.03
C ALA A 91 -25.06 36.32 17.69
N THR A 92 -25.24 35.26 16.88
CA THR A 92 -26.58 34.75 16.53
C THR A 92 -27.31 34.13 17.73
N ASP A 93 -26.61 33.43 18.62
CA ASP A 93 -27.21 32.86 19.82
C ASP A 93 -27.64 33.95 20.81
N THR A 94 -26.82 34.99 20.98
CA THR A 94 -27.19 36.16 21.78
C THR A 94 -28.40 36.89 21.20
N ALA A 95 -28.44 37.06 19.86
CA ALA A 95 -29.58 37.68 19.19
C ALA A 95 -30.87 36.85 19.34
N LYS A 96 -30.79 35.52 19.32
CA LYS A 96 -31.95 34.65 19.60
C LYS A 96 -32.47 34.84 21.02
N VAL A 97 -31.61 34.95 22.02
CA VAL A 97 -32.04 35.17 23.42
C VAL A 97 -32.71 36.53 23.60
N ILE A 98 -32.29 37.55 22.86
CA ILE A 98 -32.84 38.91 22.95
C ILE A 98 -34.12 39.07 22.10
N LEU A 99 -34.18 38.44 20.92
CA LEU A 99 -35.29 38.60 19.96
C LEU A 99 -36.41 37.56 20.14
N PHE A 100 -36.12 36.37 20.68
CA PHE A 100 -37.13 35.42 21.15
C PHE A 100 -37.29 35.56 22.66
N VAL A 101 -38.05 36.57 23.09
CA VAL A 101 -38.78 36.49 24.35
C VAL A 101 -39.88 35.44 24.15
N PRO A 102 -39.86 34.28 24.82
CA PRO A 102 -41.00 33.38 24.77
C PRO A 102 -42.18 34.09 25.46
N GLU A 103 -43.24 34.37 24.71
CA GLU A 103 -44.55 34.67 25.31
C GLU A 103 -44.96 33.46 26.15
N ALA A 104 -45.14 33.70 27.44
CA ALA A 104 -45.69 32.78 28.42
C ALA A 104 -47.20 32.62 28.26
#